data_AF-A0A3M1YQ47-F1
#
_entry.id   AF-A0A3M1YQ47-F1
#
_cell.length_a   1.000
_cell.length_b   1.000
_cell.length_c   1.000
_cell.angle_alpha   90.00
_cell.angle_beta   90.00
_cell.angle_gamma   90.00
#
_symmetry.space_group_name_H-M   'P 1'
#
loop_
_entity.id
_entity.type
_entity.pdbx_description
1 polymer ?
#
loop_
_entity_poly.entity_id
_entity_poly.type
_entity_poly.pdbx_seq_one_letter_code
_entity_poly.pdbx_strand_id
1 'polypeptide(L)'
;MSAIIKQLKITKKGRKYFECLSGRYKAKLVINDISKDFEIGQVVTLQVNDLTERSRYGVVVKYEPVAVIDEAEAEAMRKAEIARKEAEKWLGYAEHDVMRGFTRTNAITRALSLCAQYDHLAERLANLKDKVEANAARYEAQKQQLKQQQAKEKDEKRTQCHMRILFPDSMPPEMGQPVRHRDRVIVFESAGKPFRISESHASIWGVHLLGHEGEYGRYYYYRNATADEVSLLERQEAEAQAKADAEKKRQENILRIKNHIIEHGECPDGWHHVDGERLIDTQNNYGGGEWFVITDTHIWYVRNNGADGDNWSHNNVRTGGAGAIGYRVPYNNELAEQLRKLDR
;
A
#
# COMPACT_ATOMS: atom_id res chain seq x y z
N MET A 1 -23.75 61.80 10.61
CA MET A 1 -23.57 62.37 9.26
C MET A 1 -22.08 62.56 9.07
N SER A 2 -21.50 61.99 8.02
CA SER A 2 -20.05 62.09 7.81
C SER A 2 -19.74 63.44 7.20
N ALA A 3 -18.98 64.28 7.89
CA ALA A 3 -18.53 65.53 7.32
C ALA A 3 -17.52 65.24 6.18
N ILE A 4 -17.69 65.89 5.04
CA ILE A 4 -16.87 65.73 3.84
C ILE A 4 -16.09 67.01 3.58
N ILE A 5 -14.94 66.90 2.93
CA ILE A 5 -14.10 68.06 2.63
C ILE A 5 -14.45 68.58 1.24
N LYS A 6 -14.73 69.89 1.14
CA LYS A 6 -15.05 70.56 -0.12
C LYS A 6 -14.30 71.87 -0.23
N GLN A 7 -13.73 72.10 -1.40
CA GLN A 7 -13.23 73.40 -1.81
C GLN A 7 -14.36 74.14 -2.52
N LEU A 8 -14.72 75.32 -2.02
CA LEU A 8 -15.83 76.12 -2.51
C LEU A 8 -15.34 77.52 -2.87
N LYS A 9 -15.68 77.99 -4.07
CA LYS A 9 -15.49 79.39 -4.47
C LYS A 9 -16.78 80.17 -4.21
N ILE A 10 -16.75 81.15 -3.32
CA ILE A 10 -17.92 81.97 -3.01
C ILE A 10 -18.19 82.92 -4.17
N THR A 11 -19.37 82.83 -4.79
CA THR A 11 -19.74 83.65 -5.96
C THR A 11 -20.73 84.75 -5.63
N LYS A 12 -21.65 84.50 -4.68
CA LYS A 12 -22.66 85.48 -4.28
C LYS A 12 -23.08 85.27 -2.83
N LYS A 13 -23.25 86.37 -2.09
CA LYS A 13 -23.81 86.36 -0.72
C LYS A 13 -25.33 86.56 -0.79
N GLY A 14 -26.08 85.58 -0.29
CA GLY A 14 -27.53 85.68 -0.10
C GLY A 14 -27.89 85.91 1.38
N ARG A 15 -29.20 85.88 1.71
CA ARG A 15 -29.68 86.11 3.09
C ARG A 15 -29.44 84.93 4.03
N LYS A 16 -29.58 83.69 3.54
CA LYS A 16 -29.45 82.45 4.33
C LYS A 16 -28.32 81.54 3.84
N TYR A 17 -27.89 81.72 2.60
CA TYR A 17 -26.89 80.89 1.95
C TYR A 17 -25.94 81.77 1.12
N PHE A 18 -24.68 81.40 1.04
CA PHE A 18 -23.82 81.77 -0.07
C PHE A 18 -24.12 80.87 -1.28
N GLU A 19 -24.17 81.46 -2.48
CA GLU A 19 -24.01 80.68 -3.70
C GLU A 19 -22.51 80.51 -3.94
N CYS A 20 -22.10 79.28 -4.16
CA CYS A 20 -20.70 78.91 -4.35
C CYS A 20 -20.56 77.89 -5.49
N LEU A 21 -19.35 77.80 -6.03
CA LEU A 21 -18.97 76.79 -7.01
C LEU A 21 -18.15 75.71 -6.33
N SER A 22 -18.61 74.46 -6.43
CA SER A 22 -17.86 73.24 -6.08
C SER A 22 -17.38 72.61 -7.39
N GLY A 23 -16.19 72.99 -7.84
CA GLY A 23 -15.70 72.64 -9.18
C GLY A 23 -16.54 73.30 -10.28
N ARG A 24 -17.25 72.50 -11.09
CA ARG A 24 -18.13 73.00 -12.18
C ARG A 24 -19.59 73.19 -11.76
N TYR A 25 -19.97 72.78 -10.56
CA TYR A 25 -21.37 72.73 -10.12
C TYR A 25 -21.69 73.86 -9.13
N LYS A 26 -22.90 74.40 -9.23
CA LYS A 26 -23.43 75.39 -8.28
C LYS A 26 -23.89 74.68 -7.00
N ALA A 27 -23.47 75.19 -5.85
CA ALA A 27 -23.84 74.70 -4.54
C ALA A 27 -24.24 75.87 -3.63
N LYS A 28 -25.04 75.58 -2.59
CA LYS A 28 -25.43 76.54 -1.56
C LYS A 28 -24.70 76.22 -0.26
N LEU A 29 -23.98 77.19 0.30
CA LEU A 29 -23.31 77.07 1.59
C LEU A 29 -24.12 77.83 2.66
N VAL A 30 -24.49 77.17 3.75
CA VAL A 30 -25.20 77.80 4.87
C VAL A 30 -24.34 78.89 5.51
N ILE A 31 -24.93 80.06 5.77
CA ILE A 31 -24.29 81.13 6.54
C ILE A 31 -24.46 80.82 8.02
N ASN A 32 -23.36 80.49 8.70
CA ASN A 32 -23.29 80.27 10.16
C ASN A 32 -22.10 81.05 10.75
N ASP A 33 -21.79 80.83 12.02
CA ASP A 33 -20.68 81.52 12.70
C ASP A 33 -19.30 81.31 12.07
N ILE A 34 -19.13 80.25 11.29
CA ILE A 34 -17.86 79.90 10.63
C ILE A 34 -17.75 80.56 9.26
N SER A 35 -18.87 80.70 8.54
CA SER A 35 -18.88 81.19 7.16
C SER A 35 -19.35 82.64 7.00
N LYS A 36 -19.86 83.29 8.06
CA LYS A 36 -20.44 84.65 8.01
C LYS A 36 -19.51 85.72 7.42
N ASP A 37 -18.21 85.56 7.65
CA ASP A 37 -17.16 86.53 7.29
C ASP A 37 -16.48 86.23 5.95
N PHE A 38 -16.96 85.25 5.19
CA PHE A 38 -16.39 84.95 3.87
C PHE A 38 -16.69 86.04 2.83
N GLU A 39 -15.67 86.35 2.03
CA GLU A 39 -15.73 87.36 0.99
C GLU A 39 -16.16 86.78 -0.37
N ILE A 40 -16.79 87.62 -1.19
CA ILE A 40 -17.17 87.24 -2.56
C ILE A 40 -15.91 87.10 -3.41
N GLY A 41 -15.74 85.95 -4.05
CA GLY A 41 -14.56 85.61 -4.85
C GLY A 41 -13.55 84.73 -4.11
N GLN A 42 -13.65 84.62 -2.78
CA GLN A 42 -12.77 83.80 -1.96
C GLN A 42 -12.93 82.30 -2.26
N VAL A 43 -11.81 81.58 -2.29
CA VAL A 43 -11.77 80.12 -2.38
C VAL A 43 -11.44 79.58 -0.99
N VAL A 44 -12.36 78.80 -0.41
CA VAL A 44 -12.23 78.26 0.94
C VAL A 44 -12.31 76.74 0.91
N THR A 45 -11.44 76.07 1.65
CA THR A 45 -11.48 74.63 1.88
C THR A 45 -12.15 74.38 3.23
N LEU A 46 -13.29 73.70 3.19
CA LEU A 46 -14.16 73.55 4.36
C LEU A 46 -14.44 72.07 4.62
N GLN A 47 -14.50 71.72 5.90
CA GLN A 47 -15.25 70.56 6.33
C GLN A 47 -16.73 70.90 6.29
N VAL A 48 -17.52 70.15 5.53
CA VAL A 48 -18.94 70.41 5.36
C VAL A 48 -19.79 69.18 5.62
N ASN A 49 -20.95 69.36 6.24
CA ASN A 49 -22.00 68.37 6.22
C ASN A 49 -22.78 68.48 4.91
N ASP A 50 -23.00 67.36 4.23
CA ASP A 50 -23.80 67.31 3.00
C ASP A 50 -25.30 67.28 3.34
N LEU A 51 -25.99 68.37 3.02
CA LEU A 51 -27.44 68.56 3.18
C LEU A 51 -28.16 68.57 1.82
N THR A 52 -27.55 67.97 0.80
CA THR A 52 -28.11 67.94 -0.56
C THR A 52 -29.51 67.34 -0.59
N GLU A 53 -30.45 68.11 -1.12
CA GLU A 53 -31.83 67.67 -1.31
C GLU A 53 -32.02 67.14 -2.74
N ARG A 54 -32.50 65.90 -2.84
CA ARG A 54 -32.85 65.28 -4.13
C ARG A 54 -34.36 65.25 -4.25
N SER A 55 -34.89 65.93 -5.27
CA SER A 55 -36.32 65.95 -5.58
C SER A 55 -36.57 65.52 -7.02
N ARG A 56 -37.84 65.28 -7.37
CA ARG A 56 -38.28 64.99 -8.75
C ARG A 56 -37.87 66.09 -9.75
N TYR A 57 -37.70 67.32 -9.29
CA TYR A 57 -37.39 68.50 -10.11
C TYR A 57 -35.89 68.80 -10.22
N GLY A 58 -35.05 67.97 -9.59
CA GLY A 58 -33.59 68.11 -9.64
C GLY A 58 -32.93 67.99 -8.27
N VAL A 59 -31.61 68.15 -8.29
CA VAL A 59 -30.73 68.03 -7.12
C VAL A 59 -30.28 69.43 -6.71
N VAL A 60 -30.58 69.81 -5.47
CA VAL A 60 -30.11 71.07 -4.88
C VAL A 60 -29.00 70.74 -3.90
N VAL A 61 -27.75 71.00 -4.31
CA VAL A 61 -26.57 70.74 -3.49
C VAL A 61 -26.46 71.79 -2.39
N LYS A 62 -26.51 71.36 -1.13
CA LYS A 62 -26.42 72.22 0.05
C LYS A 62 -25.35 71.70 1.00
N TYR A 63 -24.54 72.61 1.52
CA TYR A 63 -23.47 72.32 2.45
C TYR A 63 -23.62 73.17 3.70
N GLU A 64 -23.43 72.56 4.86
CA GLU A 64 -23.29 73.27 6.14
C GLU A 64 -21.82 73.24 6.58
N PRO A 65 -21.17 74.39 6.78
CA PRO A 65 -19.76 74.43 7.17
C PRO A 65 -19.58 74.07 8.64
N VAL A 66 -18.67 73.13 8.89
CA VAL A 66 -18.32 72.61 10.23
C VAL A 66 -16.98 73.15 10.71
N ALA A 67 -16.00 73.34 9.81
CA ALA A 67 -14.71 73.94 10.11
C ALA A 67 -14.05 74.48 8.83
N VAL A 68 -13.26 75.54 8.95
CA VAL A 68 -12.28 75.94 7.92
C VAL A 68 -11.04 75.09 8.13
N ILE A 69 -10.58 74.42 7.07
CA ILE A 69 -9.40 73.55 7.13
C ILE A 69 -8.36 74.09 6.17
N ASP A 70 -7.10 74.10 6.59
CA ASP A 70 -5.97 74.40 5.71
C ASP A 70 -5.80 73.32 4.62
N GLU A 71 -5.28 73.71 3.47
CA GLU A 71 -5.19 72.80 2.31
C GLU A 71 -4.35 71.54 2.61
N ALA A 72 -3.31 71.66 3.45
CA ALA A 72 -2.48 70.55 3.90
C ALA A 72 -3.23 69.54 4.79
N GLU A 73 -4.03 70.03 5.73
CA GLU A 73 -4.86 69.19 6.62
C GLU A 73 -6.01 68.53 5.84
N ALA A 74 -6.58 69.25 4.88
CA ALA A 74 -7.59 68.72 3.97
C ALA A 74 -7.05 67.61 3.06
N GLU A 75 -5.80 67.71 2.61
CA GLU A 75 -5.12 66.63 1.90
C GLU A 75 -4.81 65.43 2.80
N ALA A 76 -4.35 65.67 4.02
CA ALA A 76 -4.07 64.61 4.98
C ALA A 76 -5.32 63.77 5.30
N MET A 77 -6.46 64.44 5.55
CA MET A 77 -7.75 63.76 5.78
C MET A 77 -8.25 63.02 4.53
N ARG A 78 -8.05 63.56 3.31
CA ARG A 78 -8.37 62.85 2.06
C ARG A 78 -7.52 61.59 1.89
N LYS A 79 -6.22 61.68 2.16
CA LYS A 79 -5.29 60.54 2.11
C LYS A 79 -5.67 59.47 3.15
N ALA A 80 -6.01 59.88 4.36
CA ALA A 80 -6.47 58.97 5.42
C ALA A 80 -7.78 58.24 5.03
N GLU A 81 -8.74 58.96 4.44
CA GLU A 81 -10.00 58.36 3.97
C GLU A 81 -9.79 57.38 2.81
N ILE A 82 -8.88 57.69 1.88
CA ILE A 82 -8.49 56.76 0.80
C ILE A 82 -7.82 55.52 1.39
N ALA A 83 -6.88 55.68 2.32
CA ALA A 83 -6.20 54.57 2.99
C ALA A 83 -7.18 53.68 3.77
N ARG A 84 -8.19 54.27 4.42
CA ARG A 84 -9.26 53.54 5.11
C ARG A 84 -10.08 52.68 4.14
N LYS A 85 -10.52 53.26 3.01
CA LYS A 85 -11.26 52.51 1.98
C LYS A 85 -10.42 51.41 1.34
N GLU A 86 -9.12 51.65 1.20
CA GLU A 86 -8.20 50.65 0.69
C GLU A 86 -8.04 49.47 1.67
N ALA A 87 -7.92 49.74 2.98
CA ALA A 87 -7.92 48.72 4.01
C ALA A 87 -9.21 47.87 3.98
N GLU A 88 -10.38 48.50 3.90
CA GLU A 88 -11.67 47.78 3.78
C GLU A 88 -11.76 46.90 2.52
N LYS A 89 -11.24 47.40 1.40
CA LYS A 89 -11.18 46.65 0.14
C LYS A 89 -10.31 45.39 0.29
N TRP A 90 -9.12 45.53 0.88
CA TRP A 90 -8.22 44.40 1.10
C TRP A 90 -8.80 43.39 2.09
N LEU A 91 -9.51 43.86 3.13
CA LEU A 91 -10.21 43.00 4.08
C LEU A 91 -11.29 42.16 3.38
N GLY A 92 -12.10 42.75 2.50
CA GLY A 92 -13.10 42.01 1.73
C GLY A 92 -12.50 40.94 0.81
N TYR A 93 -11.36 41.22 0.17
CA TYR A 93 -10.65 40.21 -0.61
C TYR A 93 -10.08 39.09 0.26
N ALA A 94 -9.51 39.43 1.42
CA ALA A 94 -8.98 38.45 2.35
C ALA A 94 -10.08 37.52 2.87
N GLU A 95 -11.25 38.06 3.24
CA GLU A 95 -12.39 37.26 3.69
C GLU A 95 -12.83 36.25 2.62
N HIS A 96 -12.89 36.68 1.36
CA HIS A 96 -13.24 35.80 0.25
C HIS A 96 -12.18 34.72 -0.04
N ASP A 97 -10.89 35.05 0.06
CA ASP A 97 -9.80 34.07 -0.08
C ASP A 97 -9.86 33.01 1.03
N VAL A 98 -10.12 33.43 2.27
CA VAL A 98 -10.24 32.53 3.40
C VAL A 98 -11.48 31.64 3.30
N MET A 99 -12.60 32.14 2.75
CA MET A 99 -13.77 31.30 2.43
C MET A 99 -13.45 30.19 1.41
N ARG A 100 -12.51 30.43 0.50
CA ARG A 100 -12.02 29.42 -0.47
C ARG A 100 -11.02 28.42 0.13
N GLY A 101 -10.69 28.55 1.41
CA GLY A 101 -9.74 27.68 2.10
C GLY A 101 -8.29 28.14 1.99
N PHE A 102 -8.01 29.33 1.45
CA PHE A 102 -6.65 29.85 1.42
C PHE A 102 -6.21 30.28 2.82
N THR A 103 -4.95 30.00 3.14
CA THR A 103 -4.30 30.34 4.42
C THR A 103 -3.34 31.51 4.27
N ARG A 104 -2.78 31.69 3.07
CA ARG A 104 -1.81 32.75 2.78
C ARG A 104 -2.00 33.28 1.36
N THR A 105 -2.43 34.54 1.26
CA THR A 105 -2.48 35.30 0.01
C THR A 105 -1.97 36.72 0.25
N ASN A 106 -1.70 37.45 -0.84
CA ASN A 106 -1.34 38.86 -0.73
C ASN A 106 -2.48 39.66 -0.07
N ALA A 107 -3.74 39.33 -0.37
CA ALA A 107 -4.89 39.98 0.24
C ALA A 107 -4.95 39.78 1.76
N ILE A 108 -4.75 38.54 2.25
CA ILE A 108 -4.69 38.24 3.69
C ILE A 108 -3.56 39.02 4.36
N THR A 109 -2.37 39.04 3.75
CA THR A 109 -1.19 39.74 4.30
C THR A 109 -1.41 41.26 4.37
N ARG A 110 -2.00 41.85 3.33
CA ARG A 110 -2.32 43.28 3.26
C ARG A 110 -3.44 43.66 4.22
N ALA A 111 -4.47 42.83 4.35
CA ALA A 111 -5.56 43.07 5.31
C ALA A 111 -5.04 43.08 6.76
N LEU A 112 -4.21 42.09 7.14
CA LEU A 112 -3.64 42.00 8.48
C LEU A 112 -2.75 43.19 8.87
N SER A 113 -2.03 43.77 7.91
CA SER A 113 -1.16 44.92 8.15
C SER A 113 -1.90 46.26 8.13
N LEU A 114 -2.82 46.46 7.18
CA LEU A 114 -3.51 47.74 6.99
C LEU A 114 -4.70 47.94 7.93
N CYS A 115 -5.42 46.87 8.29
CA CYS A 115 -6.65 47.00 9.09
C CYS A 115 -6.40 47.16 10.59
N ALA A 116 -5.19 46.84 11.07
CA ALA A 116 -4.85 46.88 12.49
C ALA A 116 -4.93 48.29 13.11
N GLN A 117 -4.93 49.33 12.29
CA GLN A 117 -4.98 50.73 12.72
C GLN A 117 -6.41 51.28 12.86
N TYR A 118 -7.44 50.50 12.49
CA TYR A 118 -8.83 50.96 12.45
C TYR A 118 -9.72 50.14 13.38
N ASP A 119 -10.15 50.75 14.49
CA ASP A 119 -10.95 50.07 15.52
C ASP A 119 -12.27 49.48 15.00
N HIS A 120 -12.92 50.15 14.04
CA HIS A 120 -14.17 49.67 13.46
C HIS A 120 -14.02 48.39 12.63
N LEU A 121 -12.79 48.00 12.27
CA LEU A 121 -12.47 46.78 11.54
C LEU A 121 -11.94 45.66 12.45
N ALA A 122 -11.75 45.93 13.75
CA ALA A 122 -11.12 44.99 14.67
C ALA A 122 -11.85 43.64 14.77
N GLU A 123 -13.19 43.65 14.83
CA GLU A 123 -14.00 42.44 14.91
C GLU A 123 -13.89 41.58 13.64
N ARG A 124 -13.97 42.22 12.46
CA ARG A 124 -13.80 41.53 11.18
C ARG A 124 -12.38 40.97 11.02
N LEU A 125 -11.39 41.70 11.52
CA LEU A 125 -9.99 41.27 11.50
C LEU A 125 -9.75 40.07 12.41
N ALA A 126 -10.38 40.03 13.60
CA ALA A 126 -10.33 38.87 14.49
C ALA A 126 -10.96 37.64 13.82
N ASN A 127 -12.16 37.79 13.25
CA ASN A 127 -12.83 36.72 12.50
C ASN A 127 -12.00 36.22 11.30
N LEU A 128 -11.27 37.10 10.62
CA LEU A 128 -10.35 36.72 9.55
C LEU A 128 -9.21 35.85 10.09
N LYS A 129 -8.57 36.25 11.20
CA LYS A 129 -7.47 35.50 11.83
C LYS A 129 -7.92 34.10 12.25
N ASP A 130 -9.05 33.99 12.93
CA ASP A 130 -9.58 32.70 13.41
C ASP A 130 -9.82 31.73 12.24
N LYS A 131 -10.38 32.24 11.13
CA LYS A 131 -10.63 31.42 9.94
C LYS A 131 -9.33 31.04 9.21
N VAL A 132 -8.33 31.91 9.18
CA VAL A 132 -6.99 31.59 8.64
C VAL A 132 -6.35 30.47 9.45
N GLU A 133 -6.39 30.55 10.77
CA GLU A 133 -5.87 29.53 11.68
C GLU A 133 -6.62 28.20 11.51
N ALA A 134 -7.94 28.22 11.43
CA ALA A 134 -8.76 27.03 11.17
C ALA A 134 -8.41 26.35 9.84
N ASN A 135 -8.21 27.14 8.77
CA ASN A 135 -7.79 26.61 7.46
C ASN A 135 -6.36 26.04 7.52
N ALA A 136 -5.44 26.68 8.25
CA ALA A 136 -4.08 26.20 8.43
C ALA A 136 -4.05 24.86 9.16
N ALA A 137 -4.80 24.73 10.25
CA ALA A 137 -4.93 23.48 11.00
C ALA A 137 -5.50 22.34 10.12
N ARG A 138 -6.53 22.63 9.30
CA ARG A 138 -7.09 21.65 8.35
C ARG A 138 -6.05 21.21 7.32
N TYR A 139 -5.29 22.13 6.77
CA TYR A 139 -4.23 21.83 5.80
C TYR A 139 -3.13 20.96 6.42
N GLU A 140 -2.68 21.28 7.64
CA GLU A 140 -1.68 20.49 8.35
C GLU A 140 -2.18 19.08 8.67
N ALA A 141 -3.43 18.94 9.13
CA ALA A 141 -4.05 17.64 9.39
C ALA A 141 -4.12 16.79 8.12
N GLN A 142 -4.56 17.38 7.00
CA GLN A 142 -4.61 16.69 5.70
C GLN A 142 -3.22 16.26 5.22
N LYS A 143 -2.21 17.13 5.39
CA LYS A 143 -0.81 16.82 5.06
C LYS A 143 -0.26 15.69 5.92
N GLN A 144 -0.56 15.67 7.22
CA GLN A 144 -0.15 14.60 8.12
C GLN A 144 -0.83 13.27 7.75
N GLN A 145 -2.12 13.27 7.47
CA GLN A 145 -2.85 12.08 7.02
C GLN A 145 -2.27 11.53 5.72
N LEU A 146 -2.02 12.39 4.72
CA LEU A 146 -1.40 11.98 3.46
C LEU A 146 0.00 11.40 3.68
N LYS A 147 0.81 12.02 4.55
CA LYS A 147 2.15 11.51 4.89
C LYS A 147 2.08 10.14 5.57
N GLN A 148 1.13 9.94 6.48
CA GLN A 148 0.90 8.65 7.14
C GLN A 148 0.44 7.59 6.14
N GLN A 149 -0.49 7.92 5.25
CA GLN A 149 -0.96 7.01 4.20
C GLN A 149 0.19 6.62 3.26
N GLN A 150 0.96 7.60 2.77
CA GLN A 150 2.12 7.33 1.92
C GLN A 150 3.21 6.52 2.65
N ALA A 151 3.40 6.72 3.96
CA ALA A 151 4.33 5.93 4.75
C ALA A 151 3.86 4.47 4.87
N LYS A 152 2.57 4.25 5.15
CA LYS A 152 1.95 2.91 5.18
C LYS A 152 2.07 2.22 3.83
N GLU A 153 1.68 2.87 2.74
CA GLU A 153 1.78 2.31 1.39
C GLU A 153 3.24 1.98 1.01
N LYS A 154 4.21 2.81 1.42
CA LYS A 154 5.63 2.54 1.20
C LYS A 154 6.11 1.34 2.02
N ASP A 155 5.67 1.22 3.26
CA ASP A 155 6.06 0.11 4.14
C ASP A 155 5.44 -1.22 3.68
N GLU A 156 4.17 -1.21 3.26
CA GLU A 156 3.48 -2.32 2.61
C GLU A 156 4.22 -2.75 1.33
N LYS A 157 4.54 -1.80 0.43
CA LYS A 157 5.33 -2.08 -0.78
C LYS A 157 6.72 -2.60 -0.47
N ARG A 158 7.42 -2.04 0.53
CA ARG A 158 8.77 -2.49 0.91
C ARG A 158 8.73 -3.91 1.45
N THR A 159 7.74 -4.23 2.26
CA THR A 159 7.50 -5.58 2.77
C THR A 159 7.23 -6.55 1.63
N GLN A 160 6.41 -6.16 0.65
CA GLN A 160 6.09 -6.97 -0.52
C GLN A 160 7.31 -7.17 -1.46
N CYS A 161 8.16 -6.16 -1.68
CA CYS A 161 9.32 -6.26 -2.57
C CYS A 161 10.49 -7.10 -2.02
N HIS A 162 10.56 -7.35 -0.71
CA HIS A 162 11.63 -8.14 -0.10
C HIS A 162 11.30 -9.64 0.04
N MET A 163 10.05 -10.04 -0.18
CA MET A 163 9.66 -11.45 -0.18
C MET A 163 9.89 -12.05 -1.56
N ARG A 164 11.16 -12.32 -1.88
CA ARG A 164 11.53 -12.97 -3.14
C ARG A 164 12.62 -14.01 -2.95
N ILE A 165 12.58 -15.04 -3.78
CA ILE A 165 13.59 -16.10 -3.85
C ILE A 165 14.03 -16.24 -5.31
N LEU A 166 15.33 -16.39 -5.53
CA LEU A 166 15.87 -16.65 -6.86
C LEU A 166 15.78 -18.14 -7.18
N PHE A 167 15.23 -18.49 -8.34
CA PHE A 167 15.24 -19.83 -8.89
C PHE A 167 15.84 -19.83 -10.30
N PRO A 168 16.53 -20.91 -10.71
CA PRO A 168 16.93 -21.10 -12.11
C PRO A 168 15.69 -21.43 -12.95
N ASP A 169 15.71 -21.04 -14.23
CA ASP A 169 14.59 -21.30 -15.15
C ASP A 169 14.40 -22.82 -15.39
N SER A 170 15.42 -23.66 -15.17
CA SER A 170 15.31 -25.13 -15.19
C SER A 170 14.52 -25.72 -14.02
N MET A 171 14.42 -25.01 -12.89
CA MET A 171 13.76 -25.49 -11.67
C MET A 171 12.86 -24.38 -11.09
N PRO A 172 11.80 -23.99 -11.81
CA PRO A 172 10.86 -23.00 -11.31
C PRO A 172 10.03 -23.59 -10.15
N PRO A 173 9.68 -22.77 -9.15
CA PRO A 173 8.76 -23.20 -8.11
C PRO A 173 7.33 -23.33 -8.66
N GLU A 174 6.50 -24.15 -7.99
CA GLU A 174 5.07 -24.23 -8.28
C GLU A 174 4.36 -22.94 -7.84
N MET A 175 3.65 -22.31 -8.78
CA MET A 175 2.96 -21.05 -8.54
C MET A 175 1.59 -21.28 -7.90
N GLY A 176 1.22 -20.43 -6.94
CA GLY A 176 -0.10 -20.47 -6.29
C GLY A 176 -0.32 -21.63 -5.32
N GLN A 177 0.69 -22.48 -5.09
CA GLN A 177 0.62 -23.56 -4.11
C GLN A 177 1.40 -23.20 -2.83
N PRO A 178 0.89 -23.58 -1.64
CA PRO A 178 1.62 -23.43 -0.39
C PRO A 178 2.80 -24.40 -0.34
N VAL A 179 4.00 -23.86 -0.14
CA VAL A 179 5.23 -24.64 -0.01
C VAL A 179 5.92 -24.26 1.29
N ARG A 180 6.45 -25.27 2.00
CA ARG A 180 7.24 -25.05 3.20
C ARG A 180 8.64 -24.56 2.81
N HIS A 181 8.95 -23.33 3.22
CA HIS A 181 10.25 -22.70 3.02
C HIS A 181 10.84 -22.30 4.37
N ARG A 182 11.87 -23.04 4.80
CA ARG A 182 12.50 -22.91 6.12
C ARG A 182 11.48 -23.10 7.24
N ASP A 183 11.25 -22.10 8.08
CA ASP A 183 10.35 -22.08 9.24
C ASP A 183 8.91 -21.66 8.90
N ARG A 184 8.62 -21.37 7.62
CA ARG A 184 7.34 -20.76 7.20
C ARG A 184 6.74 -21.47 6.00
N VAL A 185 5.44 -21.26 5.80
CA VAL A 185 4.73 -21.66 4.59
C VAL A 185 4.48 -20.43 3.75
N ILE A 186 4.90 -20.47 2.49
CA ILE A 186 4.82 -19.36 1.54
C ILE A 186 4.09 -19.79 0.28
N VAL A 187 3.52 -18.82 -0.43
CA VAL A 187 2.89 -19.01 -1.73
C VAL A 187 3.54 -18.06 -2.73
N PHE A 188 4.05 -18.61 -3.83
CA PHE A 188 4.63 -17.82 -4.92
C PHE A 188 3.51 -17.26 -5.82
N GLU A 189 3.51 -15.95 -6.04
CA GLU A 189 2.44 -15.24 -6.76
C GLU A 189 2.87 -14.73 -8.13
N SER A 190 4.12 -14.31 -8.28
CA SER A 190 4.62 -13.80 -9.55
C SER A 190 6.12 -14.02 -9.75
N ALA A 191 6.55 -13.99 -11.00
CA ALA A 191 7.97 -14.05 -11.38
C ALA A 191 8.43 -12.70 -11.95
N GLY A 192 9.67 -12.33 -11.64
CA GLY A 192 10.35 -11.16 -12.16
C GLY A 192 10.96 -11.37 -13.54
N LYS A 193 11.80 -10.43 -13.96
CA LYS A 193 12.51 -10.50 -15.24
C LYS A 193 13.66 -11.53 -15.18
N PRO A 194 13.91 -12.27 -16.27
CA PRO A 194 15.04 -13.21 -16.33
C PRO A 194 16.37 -12.47 -16.39
N PHE A 195 17.37 -13.02 -15.70
CA PHE A 195 18.76 -12.57 -15.73
C PHE A 195 19.71 -13.76 -15.55
N ARG A 196 20.99 -13.60 -15.90
CA ARG A 196 21.98 -14.68 -15.76
C ARG A 196 22.41 -14.82 -14.29
N ILE A 197 22.36 -16.04 -13.78
CA ILE A 197 22.85 -16.41 -12.45
C ILE A 197 24.38 -16.39 -12.50
N SER A 198 25.01 -15.57 -11.69
CA SER A 198 26.48 -15.59 -11.49
C SER A 198 26.89 -16.57 -10.38
N GLU A 199 28.18 -16.93 -10.35
CA GLU A 199 28.80 -17.77 -9.31
C GLU A 199 28.54 -17.26 -7.88
N SER A 200 28.45 -15.94 -7.70
CA SER A 200 28.17 -15.35 -6.38
C SER A 200 26.72 -15.55 -5.91
N HIS A 201 25.78 -15.91 -6.78
CA HIS A 201 24.37 -16.06 -6.38
C HIS A 201 24.15 -17.29 -5.49
N ALA A 202 24.90 -18.39 -5.68
CA ALA A 202 24.80 -19.56 -4.81
C ALA A 202 25.16 -19.23 -3.35
N SER A 203 26.21 -18.42 -3.14
CA SER A 203 26.60 -17.96 -1.81
C SER A 203 25.62 -16.98 -1.17
N ILE A 204 24.91 -16.18 -1.97
CA ILE A 204 23.98 -15.14 -1.47
C ILE A 204 22.57 -15.70 -1.24
N TRP A 205 22.08 -16.52 -2.15
CA TRP A 205 20.67 -16.91 -2.21
C TRP A 205 20.40 -18.37 -1.84
N GLY A 206 21.42 -19.22 -1.82
CA GLY A 206 21.33 -20.59 -1.33
C GLY A 206 21.95 -21.64 -2.24
N VAL A 207 22.15 -22.82 -1.65
CA VAL A 207 22.80 -23.97 -2.31
C VAL A 207 22.01 -24.55 -3.47
N HIS A 208 20.70 -24.27 -3.58
CA HIS A 208 19.85 -24.74 -4.67
C HIS A 208 20.19 -24.09 -6.03
N LEU A 209 21.08 -23.10 -6.04
CA LEU A 209 21.62 -22.48 -7.26
C LEU A 209 23.00 -23.04 -7.66
N LEU A 210 23.58 -23.94 -6.85
CA LEU A 210 24.89 -24.53 -7.13
C LEU A 210 24.78 -25.44 -8.37
N GLY A 211 25.66 -25.22 -9.36
CA GLY A 211 25.62 -25.94 -10.65
C GLY A 211 24.73 -25.27 -11.71
N HIS A 212 24.09 -24.15 -11.39
CA HIS A 212 23.29 -23.34 -12.31
C HIS A 212 24.00 -22.03 -12.69
N GLU A 213 25.31 -21.94 -12.47
CA GLU A 213 26.11 -20.76 -12.83
C GLU A 213 26.09 -20.54 -14.34
N GLY A 214 25.80 -19.31 -14.73
CA GLY A 214 25.61 -18.93 -16.11
C GLY A 214 24.21 -19.27 -16.64
N GLU A 215 23.33 -19.98 -15.94
CA GLU A 215 21.95 -20.20 -16.40
C GLU A 215 21.09 -18.92 -16.29
N TYR A 216 19.96 -18.84 -16.99
CA TYR A 216 18.94 -17.83 -16.70
C TYR A 216 18.17 -18.22 -15.44
N GLY A 217 17.87 -17.23 -14.60
CA GLY A 217 16.99 -17.36 -13.46
C GLY A 217 16.15 -16.13 -13.24
N ARG A 218 15.16 -16.25 -12.38
CA ARG A 218 14.19 -15.19 -12.05
C ARG A 218 13.98 -15.12 -10.55
N TYR A 219 13.73 -13.91 -10.07
CA TYR A 219 13.17 -13.74 -8.73
C TYR A 219 11.68 -14.11 -8.76
N TYR A 220 11.28 -15.00 -7.87
CA TYR A 220 9.89 -15.32 -7.60
C TYR A 220 9.45 -14.61 -6.33
N TYR A 221 8.40 -13.79 -6.45
CA TYR A 221 7.82 -13.06 -5.34
C TYR A 221 6.79 -13.94 -4.64
N TYR A 222 6.86 -13.96 -3.32
CA TYR A 222 5.98 -14.76 -2.48
C TYR A 222 5.27 -13.90 -1.44
N ARG A 223 4.16 -14.44 -0.93
CA ARG A 223 3.53 -13.99 0.31
C ARG A 223 3.56 -15.11 1.34
N ASN A 224 3.31 -14.77 2.59
CA ASN A 224 3.00 -15.79 3.59
C ASN A 224 1.65 -16.47 3.22
N ALA A 225 1.58 -17.78 3.45
CA ALA A 225 0.34 -18.53 3.27
C ALA A 225 -0.73 -18.09 4.29
N THR A 226 -1.99 -18.20 3.91
CA THR A 226 -3.13 -17.99 4.83
C THR A 226 -3.26 -19.18 5.78
N ALA A 227 -3.99 -19.02 6.88
CA ALA A 227 -4.20 -20.10 7.84
C ALA A 227 -4.85 -21.35 7.21
N ASP A 228 -5.76 -21.15 6.23
CA ASP A 228 -6.43 -22.23 5.52
C ASP A 228 -5.45 -22.98 4.58
N GLU A 229 -4.57 -22.24 3.88
CA GLU A 229 -3.54 -22.81 3.01
C GLU A 229 -2.51 -23.62 3.82
N VAL A 230 -2.11 -23.13 5.00
CA VAL A 230 -1.24 -23.87 5.93
C VAL A 230 -1.89 -25.16 6.37
N SER A 231 -3.17 -25.09 6.79
CA SER A 231 -3.92 -26.26 7.25
C SER A 231 -4.09 -27.32 6.15
N LEU A 232 -4.26 -26.89 4.89
CA LEU A 232 -4.33 -27.78 3.75
C LEU A 232 -3.00 -28.49 3.50
N LEU A 233 -1.89 -27.75 3.51
CA LEU A 233 -0.56 -28.31 3.30
C LEU A 233 -0.20 -29.32 4.40
N GLU A 234 -0.48 -29.00 5.66
CA GLU A 234 -0.20 -29.91 6.78
C GLU A 234 -0.97 -31.23 6.67
N ARG A 235 -2.21 -31.21 6.15
CA ARG A 235 -2.96 -32.44 5.87
C ARG A 235 -2.32 -33.25 4.75
N GLN A 236 -1.93 -32.60 3.66
CA GLN A 236 -1.28 -33.27 2.52
C GLN A 236 0.06 -33.89 2.94
N GLU A 237 0.87 -33.17 3.72
CA GLU A 237 2.13 -33.67 4.28
C GLU A 237 1.88 -34.85 5.24
N ALA A 238 0.87 -34.76 6.12
CA ALA A 238 0.53 -35.85 7.03
C ALA A 238 0.05 -37.11 6.28
N GLU A 239 -0.76 -36.95 5.23
CA GLU A 239 -1.20 -38.06 4.38
C GLU A 239 -0.03 -38.69 3.61
N ALA A 240 0.87 -37.87 3.06
CA ALA A 240 2.07 -38.33 2.38
C ALA A 240 3.02 -39.06 3.33
N GLN A 241 3.24 -38.52 4.53
CA GLN A 241 4.06 -39.16 5.56
C GLN A 241 3.43 -40.48 6.03
N ALA A 242 2.12 -40.51 6.24
CA ALA A 242 1.42 -41.74 6.61
C ALA A 242 1.54 -42.83 5.54
N LYS A 243 1.47 -42.45 4.25
CA LYS A 243 1.71 -43.38 3.13
C LYS A 243 3.16 -43.87 3.11
N ALA A 244 4.13 -42.97 3.29
CA ALA A 244 5.55 -43.33 3.33
C ALA A 244 5.88 -44.25 4.52
N ASP A 245 5.33 -43.96 5.70
CA ASP A 245 5.50 -44.79 6.90
C ASP A 245 4.82 -46.15 6.76
N ALA A 246 3.64 -46.19 6.11
CA ALA A 246 2.95 -47.44 5.80
C ALA A 246 3.77 -48.30 4.83
N GLU A 247 4.31 -47.71 3.76
CA GLU A 247 5.17 -48.42 2.81
C GLU A 247 6.48 -48.88 3.48
N LYS A 248 7.10 -48.04 4.31
CA LYS A 248 8.29 -48.42 5.07
C LYS A 248 8.01 -49.62 5.97
N LYS A 249 6.91 -49.60 6.72
CA LYS A 249 6.48 -50.73 7.57
C LYS A 249 6.19 -51.99 6.73
N ARG A 250 5.59 -51.83 5.55
CA ARG A 250 5.37 -52.93 4.60
C ARG A 250 6.70 -53.56 4.17
N GLN A 251 7.66 -52.74 3.74
CA GLN A 251 9.00 -53.21 3.34
C GLN A 251 9.76 -53.86 4.51
N GLU A 252 9.70 -53.28 5.71
CA GLU A 252 10.30 -53.86 6.92
C GLU A 252 9.68 -55.23 7.27
N ASN A 253 8.37 -55.37 7.13
CA ASN A 253 7.69 -56.66 7.35
C ASN A 253 8.08 -57.71 6.30
N ILE A 254 8.17 -57.33 5.03
CA ILE A 254 8.64 -58.21 3.94
C ILE A 254 10.07 -58.67 4.24
N LEU A 255 10.97 -57.75 4.60
CA LEU A 255 12.35 -58.06 4.94
C LEU A 255 12.44 -58.96 6.18
N ARG A 256 11.61 -58.73 7.19
CA ARG A 256 11.54 -59.58 8.39
C ARG A 256 11.13 -61.01 8.06
N ILE A 257 10.11 -61.18 7.22
CA ILE A 257 9.64 -62.51 6.77
C ILE A 257 10.73 -63.21 5.95
N LYS A 258 11.34 -62.48 5.00
CA LYS A 258 12.49 -62.96 4.21
C LYS A 258 13.61 -63.47 5.12
N ASN A 259 14.07 -62.67 6.07
CA ASN A 259 15.15 -63.04 6.97
C ASN A 259 14.77 -64.24 7.84
N HIS A 260 13.52 -64.31 8.32
CA HIS A 260 13.05 -65.47 9.07
C HIS A 260 13.12 -66.76 8.25
N ILE A 261 12.69 -66.74 6.98
CA ILE A 261 12.75 -67.92 6.10
C ILE A 261 14.20 -68.29 5.75
N ILE A 262 15.09 -67.32 5.56
CA ILE A 262 16.52 -67.59 5.30
C ILE A 262 17.21 -68.20 6.53
N GLU A 263 16.94 -67.66 7.73
CA GLU A 263 17.62 -68.07 8.96
C GLU A 263 17.07 -69.38 9.55
N HIS A 264 15.75 -69.60 9.47
CA HIS A 264 15.07 -70.72 10.12
C HIS A 264 14.53 -71.76 9.13
N GLY A 265 14.53 -71.44 7.84
CA GLY A 265 14.11 -72.36 6.78
C GLY A 265 15.24 -73.28 6.33
N GLU A 266 14.87 -74.25 5.52
CA GLU A 266 15.82 -75.12 4.84
C GLU A 266 16.06 -74.66 3.41
N CYS A 267 17.31 -74.80 2.96
CA CYS A 267 17.68 -74.67 1.56
C CYS A 267 17.84 -76.10 1.00
N PRO A 268 16.79 -76.69 0.40
CA PRO A 268 16.84 -78.08 0.00
C PRO A 268 17.79 -78.27 -1.19
N ASP A 269 18.56 -79.36 -1.15
CA ASP A 269 19.44 -79.74 -2.24
C ASP A 269 18.66 -80.20 -3.48
N GLY A 270 19.29 -80.06 -4.64
CA GLY A 270 18.73 -80.47 -5.92
C GLY A 270 17.79 -79.46 -6.56
N TRP A 271 17.26 -79.81 -7.73
CA TRP A 271 16.38 -78.93 -8.51
C TRP A 271 14.91 -79.13 -8.15
N HIS A 272 14.28 -78.07 -7.67
CA HIS A 272 12.87 -78.01 -7.31
C HIS A 272 12.09 -77.19 -8.33
N HIS A 273 10.90 -77.70 -8.67
CA HIS A 273 9.90 -76.94 -9.40
C HIS A 273 8.84 -76.50 -8.38
N VAL A 274 8.77 -75.20 -8.13
CA VAL A 274 7.87 -74.63 -7.11
C VAL A 274 6.67 -74.04 -7.84
N ASP A 275 5.57 -74.78 -7.84
CA ASP A 275 4.29 -74.35 -8.41
C ASP A 275 3.33 -73.98 -7.28
N GLY A 276 2.79 -72.76 -7.31
CA GLY A 276 2.01 -72.20 -6.20
C GLY A 276 1.68 -70.71 -6.39
N GLU A 277 1.05 -70.12 -5.37
CA GLU A 277 0.66 -68.72 -5.36
C GLU A 277 1.91 -67.83 -5.20
N ARG A 278 2.25 -67.08 -6.26
CA ARG A 278 3.40 -66.17 -6.27
C ARG A 278 2.99 -64.79 -5.75
N LEU A 279 3.69 -64.31 -4.73
CA LEU A 279 3.42 -63.04 -4.07
C LEU A 279 4.67 -62.16 -4.06
N ILE A 280 4.47 -60.84 -4.10
CA ILE A 280 5.50 -59.81 -4.01
C ILE A 280 6.59 -60.06 -5.07
N ASP A 281 6.15 -60.22 -6.31
CA ASP A 281 7.03 -60.58 -7.41
C ASP A 281 7.76 -59.37 -7.98
N THR A 282 9.07 -59.33 -7.73
CA THR A 282 9.98 -58.28 -8.25
C THR A 282 10.92 -58.81 -9.32
N GLN A 283 10.66 -60.00 -9.88
CA GLN A 283 11.50 -60.60 -10.92
C GLN A 283 11.62 -59.69 -12.14
N ASN A 284 12.84 -59.53 -12.62
CA ASN A 284 13.15 -58.78 -13.83
C ASN A 284 13.86 -59.66 -14.86
N ASN A 285 13.92 -59.18 -16.11
CA ASN A 285 14.54 -59.89 -17.22
C ASN A 285 16.08 -59.94 -17.16
N TYR A 286 16.70 -59.25 -16.21
CA TYR A 286 18.16 -59.15 -16.06
C TYR A 286 18.71 -60.13 -15.02
N GLY A 287 17.96 -61.19 -14.70
CA GLY A 287 18.40 -62.21 -13.74
C GLY A 287 18.28 -61.82 -12.27
N GLY A 288 17.66 -60.66 -11.98
CA GLY A 288 17.42 -60.18 -10.61
C GLY A 288 15.97 -60.34 -10.14
N GLY A 289 15.73 -59.87 -8.92
CA GLY A 289 14.43 -59.88 -8.26
C GLY A 289 14.24 -61.02 -7.26
N GLU A 290 13.18 -60.90 -6.47
CA GLU A 290 12.81 -61.83 -5.43
C GLU A 290 11.28 -61.95 -5.35
N TRP A 291 10.80 -63.08 -4.84
CA TRP A 291 9.38 -63.35 -4.66
C TRP A 291 9.15 -64.42 -3.61
N PHE A 292 7.91 -64.53 -3.14
CA PHE A 292 7.46 -65.63 -2.29
C PHE A 292 6.56 -66.56 -3.10
N VAL A 293 6.60 -67.87 -2.79
CA VAL A 293 5.68 -68.86 -3.36
C VAL A 293 5.03 -69.66 -2.25
N ILE A 294 3.71 -69.63 -2.17
CA ILE A 294 2.94 -70.42 -1.22
C ILE A 294 2.45 -71.69 -1.93
N THR A 295 2.84 -72.85 -1.41
CA THR A 295 2.33 -74.16 -1.83
C THR A 295 1.50 -74.79 -0.70
N ASP A 296 0.84 -75.92 -0.96
CA ASP A 296 0.02 -76.63 0.05
C ASP A 296 0.82 -77.08 1.28
N THR A 297 2.14 -77.25 1.14
CA THR A 297 3.00 -77.84 2.19
C THR A 297 4.08 -76.90 2.71
N HIS A 298 4.50 -75.91 1.90
CA HIS A 298 5.63 -75.05 2.25
C HIS A 298 5.42 -73.61 1.76
N ILE A 299 6.07 -72.67 2.42
CA ILE A 299 6.22 -71.28 1.97
C ILE A 299 7.68 -71.10 1.55
N TRP A 300 7.88 -70.70 0.30
CA TRP A 300 9.19 -70.47 -0.28
C TRP A 300 9.48 -68.98 -0.36
N TYR A 301 10.70 -68.61 -0.01
CA TYR A 301 11.33 -67.36 -0.43
C TYR A 301 12.32 -67.68 -1.55
N VAL A 302 12.16 -67.04 -2.70
CA VAL A 302 12.97 -67.29 -3.89
C VAL A 302 13.67 -66.01 -4.30
N ARG A 303 14.99 -66.09 -4.44
CA ARG A 303 15.84 -65.01 -4.94
C ARG A 303 16.41 -65.42 -6.29
N ASN A 304 16.11 -64.65 -7.33
CA ASN A 304 16.68 -64.88 -8.65
C ASN A 304 18.21 -64.79 -8.56
N ASN A 305 18.90 -65.72 -9.22
CA ASN A 305 20.36 -65.81 -9.23
C ASN A 305 20.80 -66.28 -10.61
N GLY A 306 20.35 -65.53 -11.61
CA GLY A 306 20.53 -65.84 -13.02
C GLY A 306 21.12 -64.68 -13.81
N ALA A 307 21.78 -63.72 -13.15
CA ALA A 307 22.52 -62.68 -13.83
C ALA A 307 23.87 -63.20 -14.32
N ASP A 308 24.43 -62.52 -15.32
CA ASP A 308 25.77 -62.84 -15.84
C ASP A 308 26.82 -62.66 -14.75
N GLY A 309 27.63 -63.69 -14.51
CA GLY A 309 28.67 -63.70 -13.48
C GLY A 309 28.25 -64.27 -12.12
N ASP A 310 26.98 -64.62 -11.94
CA ASP A 310 26.51 -65.30 -10.73
C ASP A 310 27.01 -66.75 -10.64
N ASN A 311 27.19 -67.26 -9.42
CA ASN A 311 27.46 -68.67 -9.21
C ASN A 311 26.17 -69.49 -9.24
N TRP A 312 25.83 -70.04 -10.40
CA TRP A 312 24.63 -70.85 -10.59
C TRP A 312 24.69 -72.24 -9.91
N SER A 313 25.84 -72.65 -9.35
CA SER A 313 25.94 -73.92 -8.60
C SER A 313 25.10 -73.92 -7.32
N HIS A 314 24.69 -72.75 -6.83
CA HIS A 314 23.84 -72.60 -5.66
C HIS A 314 22.33 -72.62 -5.99
N ASN A 315 21.97 -72.68 -7.28
CA ASN A 315 20.57 -72.66 -7.68
C ASN A 315 19.89 -74.00 -7.36
N ASN A 316 18.75 -73.93 -6.70
CA ASN A 316 17.92 -75.08 -6.35
C ASN A 316 16.46 -74.93 -6.82
N VAL A 317 16.07 -73.76 -7.37
CA VAL A 317 14.73 -73.53 -7.92
C VAL A 317 14.82 -73.30 -9.43
N ARG A 318 14.01 -74.04 -10.20
CA ARG A 318 13.90 -73.86 -11.66
C ARG A 318 13.09 -72.61 -11.98
N THR A 319 13.65 -71.76 -12.84
CA THR A 319 12.98 -70.57 -13.41
C THR A 319 13.05 -70.63 -14.93
N GLY A 320 12.44 -69.68 -15.63
CA GLY A 320 12.58 -69.55 -17.10
C GLY A 320 14.00 -69.19 -17.57
N GLY A 321 14.93 -68.90 -16.65
CA GLY A 321 16.35 -68.58 -16.92
C GLY A 321 17.32 -69.57 -16.27
N ALA A 322 18.47 -69.09 -15.79
CA ALA A 322 19.54 -69.91 -15.20
C ALA A 322 19.20 -70.54 -13.82
N GLY A 323 18.03 -70.24 -13.25
CA GLY A 323 17.57 -70.72 -11.95
C GLY A 323 17.61 -69.66 -10.85
N ALA A 324 17.18 -70.05 -9.67
CA ALA A 324 17.10 -69.20 -8.49
C ALA A 324 17.49 -69.98 -7.22
N ILE A 325 17.77 -69.24 -6.15
CA ILE A 325 18.04 -69.78 -4.82
C ILE A 325 16.76 -69.66 -4.00
N GLY A 326 16.26 -70.79 -3.52
CA GLY A 326 15.04 -70.92 -2.74
C GLY A 326 15.31 -71.43 -1.33
N TYR A 327 14.70 -70.76 -0.36
CA TYR A 327 14.62 -71.19 1.03
C TYR A 327 13.15 -71.50 1.33
N ARG A 328 12.87 -72.52 2.14
CA ARG A 328 11.49 -72.89 2.48
C ARG A 328 11.29 -73.15 3.97
N VAL A 329 10.09 -72.85 4.42
CA VAL A 329 9.58 -73.23 5.75
C VAL A 329 8.28 -74.04 5.57
N PRO A 330 7.89 -74.88 6.55
CA PRO A 330 6.59 -75.55 6.53
C PRO A 330 5.45 -74.54 6.38
N TYR A 331 4.38 -74.93 5.69
CA TYR A 331 3.21 -74.08 5.52
C TYR A 331 2.66 -73.64 6.88
N ASN A 332 2.54 -72.33 7.05
CA ASN A 332 1.92 -71.71 8.21
C ASN A 332 0.85 -70.74 7.72
N ASN A 333 -0.40 -70.97 8.15
CA ASN A 333 -1.53 -70.17 7.73
C ASN A 333 -1.38 -68.68 8.12
N GLU A 334 -0.82 -68.38 9.29
CA GLU A 334 -0.59 -67.01 9.74
C GLU A 334 0.42 -66.29 8.85
N LEU A 335 1.51 -66.98 8.47
CA LEU A 335 2.54 -66.41 7.61
C LEU A 335 2.04 -66.23 6.17
N ALA A 336 1.27 -67.19 5.65
CA ALA A 336 0.63 -67.13 4.34
C ALA A 336 -0.36 -65.95 4.25
N GLU A 337 -1.22 -65.77 5.25
CA GLU A 337 -2.15 -64.65 5.29
C GLU A 337 -1.43 -63.29 5.43
N GLN A 338 -0.34 -63.22 6.20
CA GLN A 338 0.48 -62.02 6.29
C GLN A 338 1.07 -61.64 4.93
N LEU A 339 1.66 -62.58 4.20
CA LEU A 339 2.21 -62.34 2.86
C LEU A 339 1.12 -61.87 1.88
N ARG A 340 -0.06 -62.52 1.87
CA ARG A 340 -1.20 -62.09 1.03
C ARG A 340 -1.69 -60.68 1.35
N LYS A 341 -1.62 -60.25 2.61
CA LYS A 341 -1.96 -58.88 3.02
C LYS A 341 -0.92 -57.85 2.58
N LEU A 342 0.36 -58.23 2.52
CA LEU A 342 1.46 -57.36 2.09
C LEU A 342 1.59 -57.26 0.55
N ASP A 343 1.02 -58.23 -0.18
CA ASP A 343 0.99 -58.20 -1.65
C ASP A 343 -0.02 -57.19 -2.22
N ARG A 344 -1.12 -56.95 -1.48
CA ARG A 344 -2.11 -55.91 -1.79
C ARG A 344 -1.63 -54.53 -1.37
#